data_AF-R7K8K0-F1
#
_entry.id   AF-R7K8K0-F1
#
_cell.length_a   1.000
_cell.length_b   1.000
_cell.length_c   1.000
_cell.angle_alpha   90.00
_cell.angle_beta   90.00
_cell.angle_gamma   90.00
#
_symmetry.space_group_name_H-M   'P 1'
#
loop_
_entity.id
_entity.type
_entity.pdbx_description
1 polymer ?
#
loop_
_entity_poly.entity_id
_entity_poly.type
_entity_poly.pdbx_seq_one_letter_code
_entity_poly.pdbx_strand_id
1 'polypeptide(L)'
;MKKEAQFLSSPPSINVATQMMNRRLHRTGQIWTLCALIVMCMIPVGFSIILQAPLDWKLFFACVGLLIYYLPIGIGEVFTYSYMLGVNGTYLAFVTGNLSNLKIPCVVNAVNIVGTKVGTEEHEIACTISIAVSSIVTTLVIAIGVAALALSGLQDLLESDEAQFLTPAFGTVAFALFGALGGKYLIKYPKVAIFPFIIMTVAAVGLNLLGLKSIAQPSYFLFVGVILCFISAITWQKVENKKKARLELQKLAGASADSADGEATGNTENSEAEKADAIPETQTDNTAKNSMADSSNSEDKKG
;
A
#
# COMPACT_ATOMS: atom_id res chain seq x y z
N MET A 1 -34.73 11.15 14.85
CA MET A 1 -33.55 10.86 15.69
C MET A 1 -33.76 9.59 16.51
N LYS A 2 -33.62 8.39 15.91
CA LYS A 2 -33.74 7.10 16.64
C LYS A 2 -33.07 5.91 15.90
N LYS A 3 -31.96 6.15 15.21
CA LYS A 3 -31.20 5.10 14.49
C LYS A 3 -29.74 4.92 14.95
N GLU A 4 -29.24 5.80 15.81
CA GLU A 4 -27.83 5.81 16.25
C GLU A 4 -27.56 4.94 17.50
N ALA A 5 -28.61 4.50 18.21
CA ALA A 5 -28.45 3.81 19.51
C ALA A 5 -28.46 2.27 19.43
N GLN A 6 -28.67 1.68 18.24
CA GLN A 6 -28.65 0.21 18.05
C GLN A 6 -27.26 -0.30 17.62
N PHE A 7 -26.23 0.54 17.66
CA PHE A 7 -24.87 0.21 17.22
C PHE A 7 -23.96 -0.31 18.36
N LEU A 8 -24.38 -0.19 19.62
CA LEU A 8 -23.57 -0.50 20.80
C LEU A 8 -24.07 -1.69 21.65
N SER A 9 -25.12 -2.40 21.23
CA SER A 9 -25.72 -3.48 22.04
C SER A 9 -25.58 -4.89 21.48
N SER A 10 -24.97 -5.08 20.31
CA SER A 10 -24.56 -6.43 19.91
C SER A 10 -23.12 -6.63 20.39
N PRO A 11 -22.89 -7.41 21.46
CA PRO A 11 -21.55 -7.97 21.63
C PRO A 11 -21.22 -8.69 20.31
N PRO A 12 -19.95 -8.72 19.85
CA PRO A 12 -19.59 -9.75 18.88
C PRO A 12 -19.96 -11.05 19.56
N SER A 13 -21.07 -11.67 19.16
CA SER A 13 -21.37 -13.02 19.54
C SER A 13 -20.24 -13.79 18.90
N ILE A 14 -19.19 -14.01 19.70
CA ILE A 14 -18.16 -14.97 19.42
C ILE A 14 -18.92 -16.29 19.44
N ASN A 15 -19.53 -16.60 18.31
CA ASN A 15 -20.29 -17.80 18.12
C ASN A 15 -19.27 -18.90 18.29
N VAL A 16 -19.51 -19.79 19.24
CA VAL A 16 -18.62 -20.93 19.49
C VAL A 16 -18.42 -21.72 18.19
N ALA A 17 -19.41 -21.72 17.29
CA ALA A 17 -19.30 -22.26 15.94
C ALA A 17 -18.25 -21.53 15.08
N THR A 18 -18.19 -20.20 15.09
CA THR A 18 -17.16 -19.41 14.38
C THR A 18 -15.77 -19.62 14.97
N GLN A 19 -15.65 -19.75 16.30
CA GLN A 19 -14.36 -20.11 16.91
C GLN A 19 -13.94 -21.55 16.62
N MET A 20 -14.88 -22.50 16.65
CA MET A 20 -14.61 -23.90 16.28
C MET A 20 -14.26 -24.03 14.80
N MET A 21 -14.92 -23.27 13.93
CA MET A 21 -14.60 -23.17 12.50
C MET A 21 -13.20 -22.62 12.31
N ASN A 22 -12.86 -21.47 12.90
CA ASN A 22 -11.52 -20.91 12.85
C ASN A 22 -10.46 -21.86 13.38
N ARG A 23 -10.76 -22.63 14.44
CA ARG A 23 -9.81 -23.62 14.98
C ARG A 23 -9.59 -24.81 14.05
N ARG A 24 -10.64 -25.29 13.38
CA ARG A 24 -10.51 -26.32 12.35
C ARG A 24 -9.72 -25.79 11.15
N LEU A 25 -10.03 -24.59 10.68
CA LEU A 25 -9.32 -23.93 9.57
C LEU A 25 -7.83 -23.75 9.91
N HIS A 26 -7.50 -23.29 11.12
CA HIS A 26 -6.10 -23.19 11.54
C HIS A 26 -5.40 -24.55 11.59
N ARG A 27 -6.05 -25.59 12.11
CA ARG A 27 -5.45 -26.93 12.15
C ARG A 27 -5.21 -27.46 10.73
N THR A 28 -6.18 -27.32 9.82
CA THR A 28 -6.03 -27.70 8.42
C THR A 28 -4.93 -26.90 7.74
N GLY A 29 -4.88 -25.59 7.96
CA GLY A 29 -3.86 -24.70 7.41
C GLY A 29 -2.45 -25.03 7.91
N GLN A 30 -2.29 -25.37 9.19
CA GLN A 30 -1.02 -25.81 9.76
C GLN A 30 -0.54 -27.13 9.16
N ILE A 31 -1.44 -28.12 9.05
CA ILE A 31 -1.11 -29.41 8.42
C ILE A 31 -0.72 -29.19 6.96
N TRP A 32 -1.47 -28.38 6.21
CA TRP A 32 -1.18 -28.04 4.83
C TRP A 32 0.19 -27.36 4.68
N THR A 33 0.47 -26.37 5.54
CA THR A 33 1.75 -25.65 5.53
C THR A 33 2.91 -26.58 5.88
N LEU A 34 2.73 -27.48 6.84
CA LEU A 34 3.73 -28.48 7.19
C LEU A 34 4.00 -29.44 6.03
N CYS A 35 2.96 -29.95 5.38
CA CYS A 35 3.10 -30.80 4.19
C CYS A 35 3.83 -30.07 3.07
N ALA A 36 3.46 -28.81 2.78
CA ALA A 36 4.12 -28.00 1.76
C ALA A 36 5.60 -27.73 2.10
N LEU A 37 5.92 -27.47 3.37
CA LEU A 37 7.29 -27.28 3.84
C LEU A 37 8.12 -28.55 3.65
N ILE A 38 7.55 -29.71 3.98
CA ILE A 38 8.22 -31.01 3.76
C ILE A 38 8.50 -31.19 2.26
N VAL A 39 7.53 -30.94 1.38
CA VAL A 39 7.73 -31.04 -0.07
C VAL A 39 8.82 -30.07 -0.54
N MET A 40 8.80 -28.81 -0.10
CA MET A 40 9.84 -27.84 -0.45
C MET A 40 11.25 -28.28 -0.01
N CYS A 41 11.40 -28.84 1.19
CA CYS A 41 12.67 -29.39 1.65
C CYS A 41 13.09 -30.66 0.91
N MET A 42 12.13 -31.46 0.43
CA MET A 42 12.40 -32.68 -0.31
C MET A 42 12.85 -32.43 -1.75
N ILE A 43 12.51 -31.29 -2.36
CA ILE A 43 12.96 -30.94 -3.73
C ILE A 43 14.50 -30.95 -3.86
N PRO A 44 15.28 -30.18 -3.07
CA PRO A 44 16.75 -30.18 -3.20
C PRO A 44 17.37 -31.54 -2.86
N VAL A 45 16.80 -32.27 -1.89
CA VAL A 45 17.22 -33.64 -1.56
C VAL A 45 16.96 -34.58 -2.74
N GLY A 46 15.80 -34.48 -3.38
CA GLY A 46 15.44 -35.26 -4.56
C GLY A 46 16.40 -35.01 -5.73
N PHE A 47 16.73 -33.75 -6.01
CA PHE A 47 17.73 -33.41 -7.02
C PHE A 47 19.13 -33.94 -6.68
N SER A 48 19.55 -33.88 -5.41
CA SER A 48 20.83 -34.45 -4.96
C SER A 48 20.91 -35.97 -5.21
N ILE A 49 19.81 -36.69 -4.97
CA ILE A 49 19.73 -38.14 -5.23
C ILE A 49 19.77 -38.44 -6.74
N ILE A 50 18.97 -37.72 -7.53
CA ILE A 50 18.88 -37.94 -8.99
C ILE A 50 20.22 -37.62 -9.68
N LEU A 51 20.88 -36.53 -9.28
CA LEU A 51 22.14 -36.07 -9.87
C LEU A 51 23.37 -36.75 -9.24
N GLN A 52 23.20 -37.64 -8.27
CA GLN A 52 24.27 -38.27 -7.48
C GLN A 52 25.29 -37.27 -6.89
N ALA A 53 24.85 -36.04 -6.64
CA ALA A 53 25.70 -34.98 -6.10
C ALA A 53 25.61 -35.00 -4.56
N PRO A 54 26.73 -35.18 -3.83
CA PRO A 54 26.71 -35.19 -2.38
C PRO A 54 26.30 -33.82 -1.83
N LEU A 55 25.45 -33.81 -0.80
CA LEU A 55 25.05 -32.60 -0.09
C LEU A 55 26.28 -32.01 0.63
N ASP A 56 26.75 -30.85 0.16
CA ASP A 56 27.81 -30.11 0.84
C ASP A 56 27.25 -29.44 2.11
N TRP A 57 27.60 -30.02 3.26
CA TRP A 57 27.23 -29.50 4.57
C TRP A 57 27.74 -28.08 4.81
N LYS A 58 28.89 -27.70 4.23
CA LYS A 58 29.44 -26.34 4.36
C LYS A 58 28.55 -25.32 3.66
N LEU A 59 28.03 -25.67 2.48
CA LEU A 59 27.08 -24.84 1.74
C LEU A 59 25.74 -24.73 2.48
N PHE A 60 25.27 -25.83 3.07
CA PHE A 60 24.06 -25.82 3.91
C PHE A 60 24.17 -24.83 5.08
N PHE A 61 25.28 -24.86 5.82
CA PHE A 61 25.50 -23.91 6.91
C PHE A 61 25.73 -22.47 6.45
N ALA A 62 26.23 -22.24 5.23
CA ALA A 62 26.30 -20.90 4.65
C ALA A 62 24.89 -20.29 4.45
N CYS A 63 23.90 -21.12 4.09
CA CYS A 63 22.51 -20.69 3.96
C CYS A 63 21.84 -20.33 5.30
N VAL A 64 22.34 -20.85 6.44
CA VAL A 64 21.80 -20.54 7.77
C VAL A 64 21.96 -19.05 8.11
N GLY A 65 23.05 -18.40 7.68
CA GLY A 65 23.22 -16.95 7.84
C GLY A 65 22.14 -16.15 7.11
N LEU A 66 21.75 -16.61 5.93
CA LEU A 66 20.64 -16.05 5.13
C LEU A 66 19.30 -16.24 5.84
N LEU A 67 19.08 -17.41 6.45
CA LEU A 67 17.87 -17.69 7.23
C LEU A 67 17.74 -16.75 8.44
N ILE A 68 18.84 -16.52 9.18
CA ILE A 68 18.85 -15.61 10.34
C ILE A 68 18.52 -14.18 9.91
N TYR A 69 18.98 -13.74 8.74
CA TYR A 69 18.67 -12.42 8.21
C TYR A 69 17.19 -12.27 7.79
N TYR A 70 16.60 -13.28 7.15
CA TYR A 70 15.22 -13.22 6.67
C TYR A 70 14.17 -13.57 7.73
N LEU A 71 14.54 -14.24 8.82
CA LEU A 71 13.60 -14.66 9.85
C LEU A 71 12.81 -13.49 10.49
N PRO A 72 13.45 -12.37 10.90
CA PRO A 72 12.71 -11.21 11.44
C PRO A 72 11.75 -10.60 10.42
N ILE A 73 12.15 -10.56 9.14
CA ILE A 73 11.34 -10.03 8.04
C ILE A 73 10.11 -10.91 7.85
N GLY A 74 10.30 -12.24 7.78
CA GLY A 74 9.21 -13.19 7.64
C GLY A 74 8.22 -13.13 8.79
N ILE A 75 8.69 -12.99 10.03
CA ILE A 75 7.81 -12.79 11.20
C ILE A 75 7.00 -11.50 11.06
N GLY A 76 7.64 -10.39 10.67
CA GLY A 76 6.96 -9.12 10.43
C GLY A 76 5.89 -9.20 9.35
N GLU A 77 6.16 -9.92 8.26
CA GLU A 77 5.19 -10.17 7.18
C GLU A 77 4.00 -11.01 7.67
N VAL A 78 4.25 -12.08 8.46
CA VAL A 78 3.17 -12.91 9.03
C VAL A 78 2.25 -12.06 9.89
N PHE A 79 2.78 -11.27 10.83
CA PHE A 79 1.92 -10.44 11.68
C PHE A 79 1.12 -9.40 10.90
N THR A 80 1.77 -8.74 9.93
CA THR A 80 1.13 -7.67 9.16
C THR A 80 0.05 -8.21 8.23
N TYR A 81 0.35 -9.28 7.49
CA TYR A 81 -0.56 -9.79 6.46
C TYR A 81 -1.61 -10.76 7.01
N SER A 82 -1.37 -11.42 8.15
CA SER A 82 -2.40 -12.28 8.76
C SER A 82 -3.65 -11.49 9.15
N TYR A 83 -3.46 -10.27 9.68
CA TYR A 83 -4.58 -9.39 10.02
C TYR A 83 -5.36 -8.95 8.78
N MET A 84 -4.68 -8.78 7.64
CA MET A 84 -5.28 -8.26 6.41
C MET A 84 -5.99 -9.36 5.59
N LEU A 85 -5.51 -10.60 5.61
CA LEU A 85 -5.93 -11.64 4.66
C LEU A 85 -6.99 -12.60 5.19
N GLY A 86 -7.17 -12.68 6.51
CA GLY A 86 -7.99 -13.72 7.14
C GLY A 86 -7.26 -15.07 7.20
N VAL A 87 -7.88 -16.08 7.83
CA VAL A 87 -7.19 -17.34 8.18
C VAL A 87 -6.79 -18.13 6.93
N ASN A 88 -7.72 -18.36 6.00
CA ASN A 88 -7.47 -19.16 4.81
C ASN A 88 -6.51 -18.46 3.83
N GLY A 89 -6.73 -17.16 3.60
CA GLY A 89 -5.87 -16.35 2.75
C GLY A 89 -4.42 -16.33 3.23
N THR A 90 -4.21 -16.27 4.55
CA THR A 90 -2.87 -16.28 5.15
C THR A 90 -2.12 -17.57 4.85
N TYR A 91 -2.66 -18.74 5.20
CA TYR A 91 -1.96 -20.01 4.96
C TYR A 91 -1.69 -20.26 3.48
N LEU A 92 -2.64 -19.93 2.61
CA LEU A 92 -2.46 -20.08 1.16
C LEU A 92 -1.39 -19.12 0.62
N ALA A 93 -1.39 -17.88 1.07
CA ALA A 93 -0.41 -16.89 0.65
C ALA A 93 1.00 -17.31 1.07
N PHE A 94 1.20 -17.73 2.32
CA PHE A 94 2.52 -18.10 2.83
C PHE A 94 3.11 -19.33 2.14
N VAL A 95 2.29 -20.31 1.77
CA VAL A 95 2.76 -21.47 0.99
C VAL A 95 3.15 -21.10 -0.44
N THR A 96 2.43 -20.15 -1.06
CA THR A 96 2.68 -19.74 -2.45
C THR A 96 3.75 -18.66 -2.60
N GLY A 97 4.06 -17.94 -1.53
CA GLY A 97 5.12 -16.95 -1.46
C GLY A 97 4.86 -15.65 -2.22
N ASN A 98 5.88 -14.79 -2.24
CA ASN A 98 5.88 -13.49 -2.93
C ASN A 98 4.67 -12.59 -2.56
N LEU A 99 4.37 -12.51 -1.26
CA LEU A 99 3.22 -11.77 -0.73
C LEU A 99 3.33 -10.28 -1.09
N SER A 100 4.39 -9.64 -0.60
CA SER A 100 4.58 -8.18 -0.68
C SER A 100 4.55 -7.67 -2.12
N ASN A 101 5.06 -8.45 -3.08
CA ASN A 101 5.23 -7.92 -4.44
C ASN A 101 4.07 -8.26 -5.38
N LEU A 102 3.49 -9.46 -5.27
CA LEU A 102 2.44 -9.92 -6.19
C LEU A 102 1.07 -10.07 -5.52
N LYS A 103 1.00 -10.69 -4.33
CA LYS A 103 -0.29 -11.09 -3.74
C LYS A 103 -1.01 -9.92 -3.08
N ILE A 104 -0.31 -9.17 -2.23
CA ILE A 104 -0.89 -8.05 -1.47
C ILE A 104 -1.48 -6.99 -2.41
N PRO A 105 -0.78 -6.54 -3.48
CA PRO A 105 -1.37 -5.59 -4.41
C PRO A 105 -2.58 -6.14 -5.17
N CYS A 106 -2.62 -7.45 -5.47
CA CYS A 106 -3.75 -8.10 -6.11
C CYS A 106 -4.96 -8.15 -5.16
N VAL A 107 -4.74 -8.55 -3.91
CA VAL A 107 -5.77 -8.61 -2.86
C VAL A 107 -6.36 -7.23 -2.60
N VAL A 108 -5.51 -6.22 -2.39
CA VAL A 108 -5.98 -4.85 -2.16
C VAL A 108 -6.82 -4.35 -3.34
N ASN A 109 -6.43 -4.67 -4.58
CA ASN A 109 -7.22 -4.30 -5.74
C ASN A 109 -8.58 -5.03 -5.78
N ALA A 110 -8.58 -6.35 -5.56
CA ALA A 110 -9.81 -7.15 -5.55
C ALA A 110 -10.78 -6.70 -4.45
N VAL A 111 -10.28 -6.49 -3.23
CA VAL A 111 -11.07 -6.01 -2.09
C VAL A 111 -11.64 -4.62 -2.36
N ASN A 112 -10.87 -3.72 -2.99
CA ASN A 112 -11.37 -2.39 -3.35
C ASN A 112 -12.48 -2.44 -4.41
N ILE A 113 -12.44 -3.41 -5.33
CA ILE A 113 -13.49 -3.62 -6.34
C ILE A 113 -14.77 -4.17 -5.68
N VAL A 114 -14.65 -5.14 -4.78
CA VAL A 114 -15.80 -5.76 -4.11
C VAL A 114 -16.34 -4.89 -2.96
N GLY A 115 -15.52 -4.00 -2.40
CA GLY A 115 -15.91 -3.08 -1.33
C GLY A 115 -16.09 -3.74 0.05
N THR A 116 -15.42 -4.86 0.31
CA THR A 116 -15.57 -5.61 1.57
C THR A 116 -14.73 -5.00 2.71
N LYS A 117 -15.22 -5.16 3.95
CA LYS A 117 -14.54 -4.66 5.16
C LYS A 117 -13.65 -5.74 5.77
N VAL A 118 -12.45 -5.36 6.20
CA VAL A 118 -11.54 -6.27 6.91
C VAL A 118 -12.22 -6.87 8.14
N GLY A 119 -12.12 -8.19 8.30
CA GLY A 119 -12.73 -8.93 9.40
C GLY A 119 -14.13 -9.49 9.14
N THR A 120 -14.72 -9.27 7.96
CA THR A 120 -15.95 -9.97 7.54
C THR A 120 -15.64 -11.28 6.81
N GLU A 121 -16.56 -12.24 6.82
CA GLU A 121 -16.40 -13.51 6.07
C GLU A 121 -16.27 -13.26 4.55
N GLU A 122 -17.06 -12.34 4.01
CA GLU A 122 -17.00 -11.94 2.59
C GLU A 122 -15.62 -11.40 2.20
N HIS A 123 -14.96 -10.68 3.11
CA HIS A 123 -13.61 -10.18 2.91
C HIS A 123 -12.59 -11.31 2.87
N GLU A 124 -12.65 -12.26 3.81
CA GLU A 124 -11.76 -13.41 3.82
C GLU A 124 -11.90 -14.26 2.55
N ILE A 125 -13.13 -14.44 2.06
CA ILE A 125 -13.40 -15.15 0.81
C ILE A 125 -12.79 -14.41 -0.38
N ALA A 126 -13.02 -13.10 -0.50
CA ALA A 126 -12.48 -12.28 -1.57
C ALA A 126 -10.93 -12.29 -1.57
N CYS A 127 -10.31 -12.16 -0.40
CA CYS A 127 -8.86 -12.26 -0.21
C CYS A 127 -8.33 -13.63 -0.66
N THR A 128 -8.97 -14.71 -0.22
CA THR A 128 -8.54 -16.08 -0.53
C THR A 128 -8.63 -16.36 -2.04
N ILE A 129 -9.72 -15.98 -2.70
CA ILE A 129 -9.89 -16.15 -4.15
C ILE A 129 -8.85 -15.32 -4.91
N SER A 130 -8.62 -14.07 -4.52
CA SER A 130 -7.61 -13.22 -5.14
C SER A 130 -6.20 -13.83 -5.05
N ILE A 131 -5.82 -14.37 -3.89
CA ILE A 131 -4.55 -15.06 -3.70
C ILE A 131 -4.48 -16.32 -4.58
N ALA A 132 -5.53 -17.14 -4.58
CA ALA A 132 -5.58 -18.37 -5.36
C ALA A 132 -5.40 -18.10 -6.85
N VAL A 133 -6.15 -17.15 -7.42
CA VAL A 133 -6.04 -16.76 -8.83
C VAL A 133 -4.66 -16.21 -9.14
N SER A 134 -4.14 -15.32 -8.29
CA SER A 134 -2.78 -14.79 -8.46
C SER A 134 -1.74 -15.93 -8.48
N SER A 135 -1.88 -16.92 -7.60
CA SER A 135 -0.94 -18.04 -7.51
C SER A 135 -1.05 -18.98 -8.71
N ILE A 136 -2.25 -19.28 -9.18
CA ILE A 136 -2.45 -20.05 -10.42
C ILE A 136 -1.78 -19.34 -11.59
N VAL A 137 -2.04 -18.04 -11.79
CA VAL A 137 -1.44 -17.26 -12.89
C VAL A 137 0.08 -17.23 -12.78
N THR A 138 0.61 -17.02 -11.56
CA THR A 138 2.08 -17.01 -11.34
C THR A 138 2.70 -18.35 -11.69
N THR A 139 2.11 -19.45 -11.21
CA THR A 139 2.58 -20.81 -11.52
C THR A 139 2.51 -21.10 -13.02
N LEU A 140 1.45 -20.65 -13.70
CA LEU A 140 1.28 -20.85 -15.14
C LEU A 140 2.34 -20.08 -15.94
N VAL A 141 2.61 -18.82 -15.58
CA VAL A 141 3.68 -18.02 -16.20
C VAL A 141 5.05 -18.65 -15.98
N ILE A 142 5.35 -19.11 -14.76
CA ILE A 142 6.61 -19.79 -14.46
C ILE A 142 6.71 -21.12 -15.23
N ALA A 143 5.64 -21.91 -15.28
CA ALA A 143 5.61 -23.18 -16.00
C ALA A 143 5.85 -22.99 -17.51
N ILE A 144 5.23 -21.97 -18.12
CA ILE A 144 5.50 -21.60 -19.51
C ILE A 144 6.95 -21.17 -19.68
N GLY A 145 7.48 -20.33 -18.79
CA GLY A 145 8.87 -19.88 -18.85
C GLY A 145 9.87 -21.04 -18.77
N VAL A 146 9.65 -21.98 -17.84
CA VAL A 146 10.49 -23.18 -17.69
C VAL A 146 10.33 -24.13 -18.88
N ALA A 147 9.12 -24.34 -19.39
CA ALA A 147 8.89 -25.17 -20.56
C ALA A 147 9.55 -24.58 -21.82
N ALA A 148 9.41 -23.27 -22.03
CA ALA A 148 10.10 -22.56 -23.11
C ALA A 148 11.62 -22.68 -22.97
N LEU A 149 12.16 -22.53 -21.76
CA LEU A 149 13.58 -22.69 -21.48
C LEU A 149 14.07 -24.11 -21.80
N ALA A 150 13.33 -25.13 -21.36
CA ALA A 150 13.66 -26.53 -21.60
C ALA A 150 13.59 -26.93 -23.08
N LEU A 151 12.67 -26.34 -23.85
CA LEU A 151 12.48 -26.65 -25.28
C LEU A 151 13.39 -25.85 -26.23
N SER A 152 13.87 -24.68 -25.80
CA SER A 152 14.66 -23.77 -26.65
C SER A 152 16.17 -24.00 -26.60
N GLY A 153 16.67 -24.86 -25.69
CA GLY A 153 18.11 -25.04 -25.50
C GLY A 153 18.83 -23.79 -24.99
N LEU A 154 18.10 -22.85 -24.39
CA LEU A 154 18.64 -21.56 -23.95
C LEU A 154 19.74 -21.71 -22.89
N GLN A 155 19.83 -22.86 -22.20
CA GLN A 155 20.95 -23.16 -21.31
C GLN A 155 22.28 -23.13 -22.05
N ASP A 156 22.35 -23.73 -23.25
CA ASP A 156 23.56 -23.72 -24.08
C ASP A 156 23.89 -22.32 -24.58
N LEU A 157 22.87 -21.46 -24.78
CA LEU A 157 23.05 -20.05 -25.14
C LEU A 157 23.48 -19.19 -23.94
N LEU A 158 22.98 -19.46 -22.74
CA LEU A 158 23.34 -18.75 -21.50
C LEU A 158 24.76 -19.10 -21.02
N GLU A 159 25.22 -20.31 -21.33
CA GLU A 159 26.58 -20.78 -21.05
C GLU A 159 27.58 -20.41 -22.17
N SER A 160 27.12 -19.98 -23.35
CA SER A 160 28.00 -19.54 -24.43
C SER A 160 28.56 -18.13 -24.19
N ASP A 161 29.74 -17.85 -24.75
CA ASP A 161 30.40 -16.53 -24.69
C ASP A 161 29.52 -15.40 -25.25
N GLU A 162 28.53 -15.74 -26.07
CA GLU A 162 27.57 -14.80 -26.63
C GLU A 162 26.66 -14.22 -25.56
N ALA A 163 26.33 -14.93 -24.47
CA ALA A 163 25.46 -14.43 -23.41
C ALA A 163 26.18 -13.56 -22.35
N GLN A 164 27.47 -13.27 -22.51
CA GLN A 164 28.22 -12.41 -21.58
C GLN A 164 27.60 -10.99 -21.46
N PHE A 165 26.87 -10.53 -22.48
CA PHE A 165 26.13 -9.26 -22.40
C PHE A 165 24.91 -9.31 -21.45
N LEU A 166 24.41 -10.51 -21.07
CA LEU A 166 23.32 -10.66 -20.10
C LEU A 166 23.80 -10.62 -18.65
N THR A 167 25.08 -10.90 -18.36
CA THR A 167 25.60 -10.90 -16.99
C THR A 167 25.36 -9.57 -16.23
N PRO A 168 25.57 -8.39 -16.84
CA PRO A 168 25.21 -7.11 -16.20
C PRO A 168 23.70 -6.94 -16.00
N ALA A 169 22.88 -7.50 -16.90
CA ALA A 169 21.43 -7.39 -16.82
C ALA A 169 20.88 -8.11 -15.56
N PHE A 170 21.45 -9.25 -15.18
CA PHE A 170 21.07 -9.95 -13.95
C PHE A 170 21.34 -9.10 -12.69
N GLY A 171 22.38 -8.26 -12.70
CA GLY A 171 22.67 -7.31 -11.63
C GLY A 171 21.61 -6.22 -11.45
N THR A 172 20.77 -5.99 -12.47
CA THR A 172 19.70 -4.99 -12.44
C THR A 172 18.35 -5.53 -11.95
N VAL A 173 18.20 -6.86 -11.83
CA VAL A 173 16.92 -7.50 -11.51
C VAL A 173 16.40 -7.04 -10.14
N ALA A 174 17.27 -6.95 -9.14
CA ALA A 174 16.88 -6.44 -7.82
C ALA A 174 16.35 -5.00 -7.90
N PHE A 175 17.05 -4.11 -8.62
CA PHE A 175 16.62 -2.73 -8.82
C PHE A 175 15.30 -2.63 -9.61
N ALA A 176 15.10 -3.50 -10.60
CA ALA A 176 13.87 -3.54 -11.37
C ALA A 176 12.68 -4.04 -10.53
N LEU A 177 12.86 -5.07 -9.71
CA LEU A 177 11.81 -5.59 -8.82
C LEU A 177 11.39 -4.54 -7.78
N PHE A 178 12.36 -3.98 -7.03
CA PHE A 178 12.07 -2.96 -6.03
C PHE A 178 11.65 -1.62 -6.67
N GLY A 179 12.14 -1.31 -7.86
CA GLY A 179 11.76 -0.14 -8.64
C GLY A 179 10.32 -0.22 -9.16
N ALA A 180 9.88 -1.39 -9.65
CA ALA A 180 8.49 -1.59 -10.08
C ALA A 180 7.51 -1.50 -8.89
N LEU A 181 7.89 -2.06 -7.75
CA LEU A 181 7.12 -1.95 -6.51
C LEU A 181 7.06 -0.52 -6.02
N GLY A 182 8.22 0.12 -5.88
CA GLY A 182 8.35 1.50 -5.47
C GLY A 182 7.58 2.43 -6.40
N GLY A 183 7.72 2.27 -7.71
CA GLY A 183 7.09 3.08 -8.75
C GLY A 183 5.57 3.15 -8.62
N LYS A 184 4.91 2.03 -8.31
CA LYS A 184 3.46 2.01 -8.05
C LYS A 184 3.08 2.92 -6.86
N TYR A 185 3.90 2.93 -5.80
CA TYR A 185 3.69 3.81 -4.65
C TYR A 185 4.08 5.26 -4.94
N LEU A 186 5.11 5.53 -5.78
CA LEU A 186 5.47 6.88 -6.20
C LEU A 186 4.30 7.56 -6.94
N ILE A 187 3.61 6.81 -7.82
CA ILE A 187 2.45 7.32 -8.57
C ILE A 187 1.25 7.56 -7.65
N LYS A 188 1.02 6.68 -6.67
CA LYS A 188 -0.12 6.81 -5.75
C LYS A 188 0.07 7.92 -4.72
N TYR A 189 1.31 8.14 -4.26
CA TYR A 189 1.63 9.12 -3.21
C TYR A 189 2.82 10.02 -3.61
N PRO A 190 2.69 10.81 -4.69
CA PRO A 190 3.82 11.57 -5.24
C PRO A 190 4.38 12.59 -4.24
N LYS A 191 3.51 13.21 -3.44
CA LYS A 191 3.92 14.21 -2.43
C LYS A 191 4.78 13.62 -1.31
N VAL A 192 4.57 12.35 -0.96
CA VAL A 192 5.33 11.65 0.09
C VAL A 192 6.62 11.06 -0.47
N ALA A 193 6.58 10.65 -1.73
CA ALA A 193 7.65 9.96 -2.45
C ALA A 193 8.75 10.89 -2.97
N ILE A 194 8.40 12.12 -3.38
CA ILE A 194 9.35 13.05 -4.01
C ILE A 194 10.47 13.46 -3.05
N PHE A 195 10.16 13.70 -1.78
CA PHE A 195 11.14 14.14 -0.79
C PHE A 195 12.31 13.14 -0.59
N PRO A 196 12.07 11.85 -0.28
CA PRO A 196 13.16 10.88 -0.17
C PRO A 196 13.86 10.62 -1.50
N PHE A 197 13.15 10.71 -2.63
CA PHE A 197 13.73 10.52 -3.95
C PHE A 197 14.76 11.60 -4.31
N ILE A 198 14.46 12.87 -4.02
CA ILE A 198 15.38 13.99 -4.24
C ILE A 198 16.62 13.84 -3.36
N ILE A 199 16.43 13.54 -2.08
CA ILE A 199 17.54 13.38 -1.13
C ILE A 199 18.46 12.22 -1.56
N MET A 200 17.88 11.09 -1.98
CA MET A 200 18.64 9.94 -2.47
C MET A 200 19.41 10.25 -3.75
N THR A 201 18.79 10.98 -4.68
CA THR A 201 19.44 11.37 -5.94
C THR A 201 20.60 12.33 -5.68
N VAL A 202 20.39 13.34 -4.84
CA VAL A 202 21.43 14.30 -4.46
C VAL A 202 22.56 13.62 -3.70
N ALA A 203 22.24 12.71 -2.78
CA ALA A 203 23.25 11.93 -2.06
C ALA A 203 24.05 11.02 -3.02
N ALA A 204 23.39 10.32 -3.95
CA ALA A 204 24.03 9.44 -4.90
C ALA A 204 24.96 10.18 -5.89
N VAL A 205 24.50 11.31 -6.40
CA VAL A 205 25.28 12.17 -7.30
C VAL A 205 26.42 12.85 -6.53
N GLY A 206 26.15 13.39 -5.34
CA GLY A 206 27.15 14.03 -4.49
C GLY A 206 28.28 13.08 -4.08
N LEU A 207 27.96 11.85 -3.66
CA LEU A 207 28.97 10.86 -3.28
C LEU A 207 29.82 10.38 -4.46
N ASN A 208 29.22 10.29 -5.66
CA ASN A 208 29.95 9.98 -6.89
C ASN A 208 30.89 11.12 -7.31
N LEU A 209 30.45 12.38 -7.20
CA LEU A 209 31.29 13.54 -7.50
C LEU A 209 32.43 13.73 -6.50
N LEU A 210 32.22 13.40 -5.22
CA LEU A 210 33.24 13.49 -4.16
C LEU A 210 34.30 12.38 -4.25
N GLY A 211 34.18 11.43 -5.17
CA GLY A 211 35.17 10.36 -5.38
C GLY A 211 35.14 9.24 -4.33
N LEU A 212 34.17 9.24 -3.40
CA LEU A 212 33.98 8.18 -2.39
C LEU A 212 33.24 6.96 -2.97
N LYS A 213 33.81 6.36 -4.02
CA LYS A 213 33.24 5.20 -4.72
C LYS A 213 33.06 3.97 -3.81
N SER A 214 33.84 3.87 -2.73
CA SER A 214 33.77 2.75 -1.78
C SER A 214 32.49 2.75 -0.94
N ILE A 215 31.89 3.92 -0.69
CA ILE A 215 30.62 4.06 0.06
C ILE A 215 29.44 4.17 -0.90
N ALA A 216 29.70 4.56 -2.16
CA ALA A 216 28.68 4.69 -3.19
C ALA A 216 28.21 3.35 -3.79
N GLN A 217 28.34 2.24 -3.06
CA GLN A 217 27.82 0.97 -3.53
C GLN A 217 26.29 1.01 -3.56
N PRO A 218 25.65 0.55 -4.66
CA PRO A 218 24.19 0.54 -4.80
C PRO A 218 23.46 -0.14 -3.64
N SER A 219 24.08 -1.15 -3.01
CA SER A 219 23.53 -1.87 -1.85
C SER A 219 23.30 -0.96 -0.64
N TYR A 220 24.22 -0.01 -0.36
CA TYR A 220 24.05 0.93 0.77
C TYR A 220 22.93 1.92 0.51
N PHE A 221 22.83 2.45 -0.71
CA PHE A 221 21.75 3.36 -1.09
C PHE A 221 20.37 2.72 -0.99
N LEU A 222 20.26 1.40 -1.21
CA LEU A 222 19.01 0.68 -1.02
C LEU A 222 18.58 0.72 0.46
N PHE A 223 19.46 0.37 1.39
CA PHE A 223 19.12 0.38 2.83
C PHE A 223 18.87 1.79 3.38
N VAL A 224 19.73 2.76 3.05
CA VAL A 224 19.51 4.16 3.47
C VAL A 224 18.22 4.71 2.84
N GLY A 225 17.93 4.33 1.59
CA GLY A 225 16.68 4.64 0.87
C GLY A 225 15.44 4.15 1.60
N VAL A 226 15.43 2.89 2.02
CA VAL A 226 14.31 2.30 2.77
C VAL A 226 14.09 3.03 4.10
N ILE A 227 15.15 3.30 4.86
CA ILE A 227 15.06 4.00 6.16
C ILE A 227 14.52 5.43 5.96
N LEU A 228 15.03 6.15 4.97
CA LEU A 228 14.62 7.52 4.68
C LEU A 228 13.15 7.58 4.23
N CYS A 229 12.72 6.64 3.38
CA CYS A 229 11.31 6.49 2.98
C CYS A 229 10.41 6.17 4.18
N PHE A 230 10.87 5.37 5.13
CA PHE A 230 10.09 5.04 6.33
C PHE A 230 9.89 6.27 7.22
N ILE A 231 10.95 7.07 7.43
CA ILE A 231 10.90 8.31 8.21
C ILE A 231 10.02 9.36 7.52
N SER A 232 10.14 9.52 6.20
CA SER A 232 9.32 10.47 5.45
C SER A 232 7.84 10.07 5.48
N ALA A 233 7.53 8.78 5.36
CA ALA A 233 6.17 8.26 5.47
C ALA A 233 5.54 8.55 6.85
N ILE A 234 6.26 8.26 7.95
CA ILE A 234 5.78 8.53 9.32
C ILE A 234 5.55 10.03 9.53
N THR A 235 6.49 10.87 9.10
CA THR A 235 6.42 12.32 9.27
C THR A 235 5.25 12.90 8.50
N TRP A 236 5.05 12.43 7.26
CA TRP A 236 3.92 12.85 6.43
C TRP A 236 2.58 12.43 7.02
N GLN A 237 2.48 11.19 7.50
CA GLN A 237 1.26 10.67 8.12
C GLN A 237 0.88 11.45 9.39
N LYS A 238 1.87 11.84 10.20
CA LYS A 238 1.65 12.73 11.35
C LYS A 238 1.15 14.12 10.95
N VAL A 239 1.71 14.70 9.89
CA VAL A 239 1.29 16.03 9.38
C VAL A 239 -0.14 15.98 8.84
N GLU A 240 -0.50 14.93 8.10
CA GLU A 240 -1.82 14.78 7.50
C GLU A 240 -2.90 14.51 8.55
N ASN A 241 -2.60 13.69 9.56
CA ASN A 241 -3.48 13.48 10.70
C ASN A 241 -3.69 14.79 11.51
N LYS A 242 -2.65 15.60 11.71
CA LYS A 242 -2.77 16.93 12.33
C LYS A 242 -3.63 17.89 11.52
N LYS A 243 -3.53 17.87 10.18
CA LYS A 243 -4.36 18.71 9.30
C LYS A 243 -5.84 18.32 9.39
N LYS A 244 -6.15 17.02 9.36
CA LYS A 244 -7.53 16.53 9.52
C LYS A 244 -8.11 16.92 10.87
N ALA A 245 -7.36 16.74 11.96
CA ALA A 245 -7.78 17.14 13.30
C ALA A 245 -8.04 18.67 13.41
N ARG A 246 -7.17 19.50 12.80
CA ARG A 246 -7.38 20.96 12.77
C ARG A 246 -8.61 21.35 11.96
N LEU A 247 -8.86 20.67 10.85
CA LEU A 247 -10.03 20.92 10.00
C LEU A 247 -11.33 20.52 10.70
N GLU A 248 -11.35 19.40 11.43
CA GLU A 248 -12.50 18.98 12.24
C GLU A 248 -12.78 19.94 13.39
N LEU A 249 -11.74 20.41 14.10
CA LEU A 249 -11.89 21.45 15.12
C LEU A 249 -12.43 22.76 14.54
N GLN A 250 -12.00 23.14 13.34
CA GLN A 250 -12.47 24.34 12.66
C GLN A 250 -13.93 24.21 12.19
N LYS A 251 -14.34 23.01 11.77
CA LYS A 251 -15.75 22.70 11.44
C LYS A 251 -16.65 22.72 12.67
N LEU A 252 -16.18 22.20 13.81
CA LEU A 252 -16.90 22.27 15.08
C LEU A 252 -17.01 23.71 15.58
N ALA A 253 -15.94 24.50 15.49
CA ALA A 253 -15.93 25.92 15.86
C ALA A 253 -16.79 26.78 14.93
N GLY A 254 -16.84 26.48 13.63
CA GLY A 254 -17.71 27.15 12.66
C GLY A 254 -19.19 26.82 12.84
N ALA A 255 -19.52 25.55 13.15
CA ALA A 255 -20.90 25.14 13.45
C ALA A 255 -21.45 25.78 14.75
N SER A 256 -20.58 26.04 15.74
CA SER A 256 -20.97 26.79 16.93
C SER A 256 -21.15 28.30 16.68
N ALA A 257 -20.52 28.86 15.65
CA ALA A 257 -20.70 30.27 15.30
C ALA A 257 -22.03 30.50 14.56
N ASP A 258 -22.43 29.59 13.67
CA ASP A 258 -23.72 29.64 12.95
C ASP A 258 -24.93 29.37 13.87
N SER A 259 -24.68 28.79 15.06
CA SER A 259 -25.69 28.56 16.10
C SER A 259 -25.81 29.72 17.10
N ALA A 260 -24.90 30.70 17.06
CA ALA A 260 -24.83 31.80 18.02
C ALA A 260 -25.48 33.12 17.52
N ASP A 261 -25.78 33.23 16.23
CA ASP A 261 -26.47 34.40 15.66
C ASP A 261 -28.01 34.32 15.74
N GLY A 262 -28.56 33.29 16.42
CA GLY A 262 -30.00 33.02 16.48
C GLY A 262 -30.73 33.44 17.76
N GLU A 263 -30.06 33.72 18.87
CA GLU A 263 -30.74 33.99 20.15
C GLU A 263 -29.99 35.00 21.02
N ALA A 264 -30.41 36.27 20.90
CA ALA A 264 -30.43 37.34 21.93
C ALA A 264 -30.53 38.66 21.14
N THR A 265 -31.59 39.46 21.19
CA THR A 265 -32.23 40.03 22.39
C THR A 265 -33.56 40.67 22.00
N GLY A 266 -34.63 40.40 22.76
CA GLY A 266 -35.83 41.22 22.83
C GLY A 266 -36.04 41.74 24.25
N ASN A 267 -36.17 43.08 24.37
CA ASN A 267 -36.90 43.88 25.37
C ASN A 267 -36.42 43.82 26.86
N THR A 268 -36.31 44.89 27.67
CA THR A 268 -36.68 46.33 27.65
C THR A 268 -36.02 46.97 28.89
N GLU A 269 -35.57 48.23 28.85
CA GLU A 269 -35.88 49.28 29.85
C GLU A 269 -35.23 50.65 29.52
N ASN A 270 -36.01 51.71 29.71
CA ASN A 270 -35.75 53.12 29.41
C ASN A 270 -34.88 53.81 30.49
N SER A 271 -34.05 54.79 30.09
CA SER A 271 -33.93 56.10 30.76
C SER A 271 -33.14 57.13 29.91
N GLU A 272 -33.81 58.26 29.68
CA GLU A 272 -33.35 59.66 29.60
C GLU A 272 -32.20 60.11 28.64
N ALA A 273 -32.65 60.87 27.62
CA ALA A 273 -32.17 62.17 27.13
C ALA A 273 -30.68 62.58 27.23
N GLU A 274 -30.07 62.98 26.10
CA GLU A 274 -29.69 64.38 25.80
C GLU A 274 -28.84 64.53 24.49
N LYS A 275 -29.28 65.47 23.61
CA LYS A 275 -28.60 66.26 22.52
C LYS A 275 -27.88 65.55 21.34
N ALA A 276 -28.31 65.79 20.08
CA ALA A 276 -27.93 66.90 19.16
C ALA A 276 -26.39 66.89 18.88
N ASP A 277 -25.87 66.81 17.65
CA ASP A 277 -26.21 67.59 16.46
C ASP A 277 -25.53 67.04 15.18
N ALA A 278 -26.04 67.48 14.03
CA ALA A 278 -25.37 67.69 12.73
C ALA A 278 -24.99 66.52 11.78
N ILE A 279 -25.80 66.39 10.71
CA ILE A 279 -25.35 66.14 9.32
C ILE A 279 -25.16 67.53 8.66
N PRO A 280 -24.32 67.70 7.61
CA PRO A 280 -24.86 67.70 6.23
C PRO A 280 -23.90 67.05 5.20
N GLU A 281 -24.42 66.15 4.36
CA GLU A 281 -24.71 66.32 2.92
C GLU A 281 -23.50 66.43 1.96
N THR A 282 -23.47 65.56 0.94
CA THR A 282 -23.55 65.85 -0.53
C THR A 282 -23.25 64.55 -1.30
N GLN A 283 -24.23 63.87 -1.91
CA GLN A 283 -24.84 64.06 -3.24
C GLN A 283 -23.99 63.66 -4.48
N THR A 284 -24.58 62.74 -5.26
CA THR A 284 -24.64 62.67 -6.75
C THR A 284 -23.38 62.18 -7.49
N ASP A 285 -23.42 61.45 -8.61
CA ASP A 285 -24.50 61.06 -9.53
C ASP A 285 -24.02 59.89 -10.43
N ASN A 286 -24.99 59.34 -11.16
CA ASN A 286 -24.94 58.66 -12.46
C ASN A 286 -24.78 57.13 -12.50
N THR A 287 -25.80 56.33 -12.82
CA THR A 287 -26.89 56.34 -13.85
C THR A 287 -26.61 55.25 -14.88
N ALA A 288 -27.51 54.24 -14.86
CA ALA A 288 -28.09 53.50 -15.99
C ALA A 288 -27.16 52.75 -16.97
N LYS A 289 -27.54 51.68 -17.67
CA LYS A 289 -28.75 50.87 -17.90
C LYS A 289 -28.19 49.62 -18.59
N ASN A 290 -28.51 48.41 -18.14
CA ASN A 290 -29.65 47.61 -18.61
C ASN A 290 -29.65 47.36 -20.14
N SER A 291 -29.48 46.10 -20.57
CA SER A 291 -30.58 45.34 -21.18
C SER A 291 -30.13 43.96 -21.71
N MET A 292 -30.92 42.95 -21.33
CA MET A 292 -31.52 41.89 -22.17
C MET A 292 -30.57 40.95 -22.96
N ALA A 293 -30.55 39.65 -22.66
CA ALA A 293 -31.60 38.63 -22.83
C ALA A 293 -31.66 38.04 -24.26
N ASP A 294 -31.86 36.73 -24.25
CA ASP A 294 -32.36 35.85 -25.30
C ASP A 294 -31.44 35.29 -26.40
N SER A 295 -31.10 34.03 -26.15
CA SER A 295 -31.66 32.87 -26.87
C SER A 295 -30.91 32.32 -28.09
N SER A 296 -30.72 31.00 -27.97
CA SER A 296 -30.93 29.99 -29.01
C SER A 296 -29.81 29.66 -30.00
N ASN A 297 -29.60 28.34 -30.04
CA ASN A 297 -29.48 27.48 -31.21
C ASN A 297 -28.10 27.15 -31.78
N SER A 298 -27.80 25.84 -31.63
CA SER A 298 -27.49 24.87 -32.69
C SER A 298 -26.26 25.02 -33.58
N GLU A 299 -25.69 23.85 -33.84
CA GLU A 299 -25.04 23.42 -35.08
C GLU A 299 -23.52 23.67 -35.26
N ASP A 300 -22.80 22.56 -35.07
CA ASP A 300 -22.14 21.82 -36.14
C ASP A 300 -20.67 22.13 -36.51
N LYS A 301 -19.97 21.01 -36.75
CA LYS A 301 -18.75 20.78 -37.54
C LYS A 301 -17.35 21.22 -37.06
N LYS A 302 -16.57 20.15 -36.83
CA LYS A 302 -15.28 19.78 -37.46
C LYS A 302 -14.04 20.64 -37.21
N GLY A 303 -13.08 20.00 -36.56
CA GLY A 303 -11.63 20.14 -36.72
C GLY A 303 -10.98 18.88 -36.18
#